data_AF-A0AA38C5L1-F1
#
_entry.id   AF-A0AA38C5L1-F1
#
_cell.length_a   1.000
_cell.length_b   1.000
_cell.length_c   1.000
_cell.angle_alpha   90.00
_cell.angle_beta   90.00
_cell.angle_gamma   90.00
#
_symmetry.space_group_name_H-M   'P 1'
#
loop_
_entity.id
_entity.type
_entity.pdbx_description
1 polymer ?
#
loop_
_entity_poly.entity_id
_entity_poly.type
_entity_poly.pdbx_seq_one_letter_code
_entity_poly.pdbx_strand_id
1 'polypeptide(L)'
;GECVLKCAQDPEKPPYVARIEKIEADGDSNKKKNVKVQVRWYCRPEESIGGRRQFHGVKELFLSDHYDVQSADTIEGKCTVHTFKNYTKLESVGSEDYFCRFEYKAATGGFTPDRVVV
;
A
#
# COMPACT_ATOMS: atom_id res chain seq x y z
N GLY A 1 -9.41 -5.28 0.70
CA GLY A 1 -8.48 -6.42 0.79
C GLY A 1 -7.56 -6.22 1.98
N GLU A 2 -6.90 -7.29 2.41
CA GLU A 2 -5.80 -7.19 3.39
C GLU A 2 -4.64 -6.37 2.81
N CYS A 3 -3.87 -5.70 3.67
CA CYS A 3 -2.67 -4.96 3.26
C CYS A 3 -1.42 -5.71 3.74
N VAL A 4 -0.37 -5.65 2.94
CA VAL A 4 0.86 -6.42 3.16
C VAL A 4 2.11 -5.57 2.94
N LEU A 5 3.18 -5.98 3.61
CA LEU A 5 4.52 -5.44 3.46
C LEU A 5 5.32 -6.32 2.51
N LYS A 6 6.09 -5.69 1.63
CA LYS A 6 7.08 -6.33 0.78
C LYS A 6 8.42 -5.59 0.92
N CYS A 7 9.50 -6.35 1.01
CA CYS A 7 10.84 -5.78 1.09
C CYS A 7 11.11 -4.82 -0.08
N ALA A 8 11.74 -3.70 0.25
CA ALA A 8 12.36 -2.87 -0.76
C ALA A 8 13.59 -3.57 -1.33
N GLN A 9 13.88 -3.36 -2.62
CA GLN A 9 15.13 -3.89 -3.20
C GLN A 9 16.36 -3.21 -2.59
N ASP A 10 16.18 -1.98 -2.15
CA ASP A 10 17.16 -1.17 -1.45
C ASP A 10 16.88 -1.24 0.06
N PRO A 11 17.80 -1.79 0.88
CA PRO A 11 17.59 -1.94 2.32
C PRO A 11 17.52 -0.60 3.08
N GLU A 12 17.96 0.50 2.47
CA GLU A 12 17.80 1.84 3.07
C GLU A 12 16.38 2.38 2.89
N LYS A 13 15.58 1.77 2.00
CA LYS A 13 14.20 2.16 1.77
C LYS A 13 13.23 1.41 2.68
N PRO A 14 12.18 2.08 3.17
CA PRO A 14 11.15 1.41 3.94
C PRO A 14 10.42 0.38 3.07
N PRO A 15 9.80 -0.66 3.68
CA PRO A 15 9.07 -1.67 2.93
C PRO A 15 7.93 -1.04 2.11
N TYR A 16 7.66 -1.65 0.96
CA TYR A 16 6.53 -1.34 0.12
C TYR A 16 5.24 -1.84 0.77
N VAL A 17 4.17 -1.06 0.61
CA VAL A 17 2.84 -1.41 1.11
C VAL A 17 1.92 -1.68 -0.07
N ALA A 18 1.22 -2.81 -0.05
CA ALA A 18 0.29 -3.19 -1.10
C ALA A 18 -1.05 -3.64 -0.53
N ARG A 19 -2.13 -3.35 -1.25
CA ARG A 19 -3.45 -3.94 -0.99
C ARG A 19 -3.60 -5.20 -1.83
N ILE A 20 -3.98 -6.32 -1.21
CA ILE A 20 -4.33 -7.54 -1.94
C ILE A 20 -5.70 -7.35 -2.57
N GLU A 21 -5.77 -7.51 -3.90
CA GLU A 21 -7.00 -7.50 -4.69
C GLU A 21 -7.51 -8.93 -4.92
N LYS A 22 -6.61 -9.88 -5.18
CA LYS A 22 -6.96 -11.29 -5.44
C LYS A 22 -5.83 -12.23 -5.04
N ILE A 23 -6.17 -13.43 -4.61
CA ILE A 23 -5.23 -14.53 -4.34
C ILE A 23 -5.58 -15.68 -5.28
N GLU A 24 -4.56 -16.21 -5.97
CA GLU A 24 -4.70 -17.30 -6.94
C GLU A 24 -3.68 -18.40 -6.59
N ALA A 25 -4.16 -19.63 -6.41
CA ALA A 25 -3.30 -20.80 -6.23
C ALA A 25 -3.27 -21.60 -7.52
N ASP A 26 -2.07 -21.92 -8.02
CA ASP A 26 -1.93 -22.80 -9.17
C ASP A 26 -2.39 -24.21 -8.79
N GLY A 27 -3.35 -24.75 -9.54
CA GLY A 27 -4.13 -25.95 -9.20
C GLY A 27 -3.47 -27.28 -9.60
N ASP A 28 -2.23 -27.25 -10.08
CA ASP A 28 -1.54 -28.45 -10.55
C ASP A 28 -1.06 -29.30 -9.37
N SER A 29 -1.72 -30.44 -9.16
CA SER A 29 -1.53 -31.37 -8.04
C SER A 29 -0.13 -32.00 -7.98
N ASN A 30 0.71 -31.78 -9.00
CA ASN A 30 2.03 -32.39 -9.12
C ASN A 30 3.21 -31.39 -9.03
N LYS A 31 2.95 -30.10 -8.74
CA LYS A 31 3.98 -29.08 -8.49
C LYS A 31 3.79 -28.42 -7.12
N LYS A 32 4.88 -27.86 -6.56
CA LYS A 32 4.78 -26.95 -5.40
C LYS A 32 3.73 -25.89 -5.74
N LYS A 33 2.71 -25.72 -4.88
CA LYS A 33 1.65 -24.73 -5.07
C LYS A 33 2.25 -23.34 -5.05
N ASN A 34 2.49 -22.77 -6.22
CA ASN A 34 2.94 -21.38 -6.34
C ASN A 34 1.70 -20.50 -6.19
N VAL A 35 1.58 -19.83 -5.04
CA VAL A 35 0.49 -18.88 -4.79
C VAL A 35 0.89 -17.51 -5.32
N LYS A 36 0.04 -16.96 -6.18
CA LYS A 36 0.19 -15.60 -6.72
C LYS A 36 -0.84 -14.68 -6.08
N VAL A 37 -0.45 -13.43 -5.88
CA VAL A 37 -1.32 -12.39 -5.35
C VAL A 37 -1.36 -11.23 -6.34
N GLN A 38 -2.56 -10.82 -6.72
CA GLN A 38 -2.77 -9.56 -7.42
C GLN A 38 -2.83 -8.44 -6.39
N VAL A 39 -1.99 -7.43 -6.57
CA VAL A 39 -1.83 -6.34 -5.62
C VAL A 39 -2.04 -4.99 -6.29
N ARG A 40 -2.48 -4.02 -5.49
CA ARG A 40 -2.53 -2.61 -5.84
C ARG A 40 -1.58 -1.85 -4.90
N TRP A 41 -0.63 -1.12 -5.47
CA TRP A 41 0.44 -0.49 -4.70
C TRP A 41 -0.04 0.77 -3.98
N TYR A 42 0.43 0.94 -2.75
CA TYR A 42 0.43 2.23 -2.08
C TYR A 42 1.73 2.96 -2.37
N CYS A 43 1.61 4.26 -2.62
CA CYS A 43 2.71 5.18 -2.83
C CYS A 43 2.89 6.07 -1.60
N ARG A 44 4.14 6.31 -1.20
CA ARG A 44 4.47 7.25 -0.11
C ARG A 44 4.48 8.69 -0.65
N PRO A 45 4.21 9.69 0.20
CA PRO A 45 4.26 11.10 -0.20
C PRO A 45 5.53 11.53 -0.93
N GLU A 46 6.68 11.01 -0.51
CA GLU A 46 8.00 11.25 -1.07
C GLU A 46 8.15 10.76 -2.52
N GLU A 47 7.39 9.72 -2.89
CA GLU A 47 7.44 9.08 -4.20
C GLU A 47 6.47 9.73 -5.20
N SER A 48 5.57 10.60 -4.72
CA SER A 48 4.64 11.32 -5.59
C SER A 48 5.35 12.41 -6.40
N ILE A 49 4.82 12.73 -7.59
CA ILE A 49 5.39 13.79 -8.46
C ILE A 49 5.51 15.14 -7.74
N GLY A 50 4.54 15.44 -6.86
CA GLY A 50 4.54 16.68 -6.08
C GLY A 50 5.36 16.63 -4.79
N GLY A 51 5.94 15.47 -4.45
CA GLY A 51 6.68 15.24 -3.21
C GLY A 51 5.84 15.36 -1.93
N ARG A 52 6.51 15.19 -0.79
CA ARG A 52 5.89 15.35 0.52
C ARG A 52 5.56 16.82 0.79
N ARG A 53 4.35 17.08 1.28
CA ARG A 53 3.85 18.40 1.70
C ARG A 53 3.68 18.44 3.22
N GLN A 54 3.59 19.63 3.79
CA GLN A 54 3.48 19.84 5.24
C GLN A 54 2.24 19.17 5.86
N PHE A 55 1.14 19.05 5.11
CA PHE A 55 -0.08 18.39 5.60
C PHE A 55 -0.04 16.86 5.48
N HIS A 56 1.01 16.28 4.89
CA HIS A 56 1.13 14.83 4.76
C HIS A 56 1.60 14.22 6.08
N GLY A 57 0.83 13.27 6.61
CA GLY A 57 1.18 12.53 7.82
C GLY A 57 2.39 11.61 7.62
N VAL A 58 3.11 11.31 8.70
CA VAL A 58 4.29 10.42 8.66
C VAL A 58 3.91 9.00 8.19
N LYS A 59 2.74 8.52 8.60
CA LYS A 59 2.17 7.21 8.23
C LYS A 59 1.19 7.26 7.04
N GLU A 60 1.18 8.38 6.31
CA GLU A 60 0.27 8.57 5.18
C GLU A 60 0.74 7.80 3.94
N LEU A 61 -0.21 7.18 3.26
CA LEU A 61 -0.05 6.48 2.00
C LEU A 61 -1.13 6.94 1.01
N PHE A 62 -0.83 6.81 -0.28
CA PHE A 62 -1.76 7.07 -1.37
C PHE A 62 -2.04 5.79 -2.14
N LEU A 63 -3.31 5.46 -2.35
CA LEU A 63 -3.66 4.28 -3.13
C LEU A 63 -3.45 4.57 -4.61
N SER A 64 -2.40 4.02 -5.21
CA SER A 64 -2.05 4.29 -6.60
C SER A 64 -2.92 3.53 -7.59
N ASP A 65 -2.93 3.89 -8.87
CA ASP A 65 -3.50 3.11 -9.98
C ASP A 65 -2.57 2.01 -10.51
N HIS A 66 -1.49 1.70 -9.79
CA HIS A 66 -0.52 0.68 -10.17
C HIS A 66 -0.93 -0.70 -9.61
N TYR A 67 -1.24 -1.61 -10.53
CA TYR A 67 -1.54 -3.01 -10.25
C TYR A 67 -0.40 -3.92 -10.69
N ASP A 68 -0.18 -5.00 -9.94
CA ASP A 68 0.87 -5.97 -10.25
C ASP A 68 0.51 -7.37 -9.72
N VAL A 69 1.26 -8.39 -10.15
CA VAL A 69 1.15 -9.77 -9.68
C VAL A 69 2.46 -10.20 -9.01
N GLN A 70 2.38 -10.56 -7.73
CA GLN A 70 3.54 -10.97 -6.94
C GLN A 70 3.39 -12.43 -6.47
N SER A 71 4.52 -13.10 -6.19
CA SER A 71 4.48 -14.36 -5.45
C SER A 71 4.13 -14.08 -3.99
N ALA A 72 3.30 -14.92 -3.38
CA ALA A 72 3.00 -14.82 -1.96
C ALA A 72 4.25 -14.96 -1.08
N ASP A 73 5.29 -15.65 -1.57
CA ASP A 73 6.58 -15.81 -0.87
C ASP A 73 7.35 -14.49 -0.69
N THR A 74 6.97 -13.43 -1.42
CA THR A 74 7.59 -12.11 -1.30
C THR A 74 6.96 -11.23 -0.21
N ILE A 75 5.89 -11.69 0.42
CA ILE A 75 5.20 -10.98 1.49
C ILE A 75 5.97 -11.21 2.80
N GLU A 76 6.39 -10.11 3.44
CA GLU A 76 7.13 -10.17 4.71
C GLU A 76 6.21 -10.14 5.93
N GLY A 77 5.05 -9.50 5.79
CA GLY A 77 4.13 -9.31 6.91
C GLY A 77 2.83 -8.66 6.50
N LYS A 78 1.88 -8.65 7.43
CA LYS A 78 0.61 -7.92 7.29
C LYS A 78 0.78 -6.51 7.83
N CYS A 79 0.00 -5.57 7.30
CA CYS A 79 -0.11 -4.23 7.88
C CYS A 79 -1.54 -3.73 7.76
N THR A 80 -1.85 -2.63 8.43
CA THR A 80 -3.19 -2.03 8.37
C THR A 80 -3.12 -0.64 7.74
N VAL A 81 -3.84 -0.46 6.64
CA VAL A 81 -4.07 0.87 6.06
C VAL A 81 -5.48 1.32 6.41
N HIS A 82 -5.57 2.18 7.41
CA HIS A 82 -6.81 2.73 7.92
C HIS A 82 -7.39 3.80 6.98
N THR A 83 -8.71 4.01 7.07
CA THR A 83 -9.27 5.30 6.63
C THR A 83 -8.78 6.39 7.58
N PHE A 84 -8.63 7.62 7.09
CA PHE A 84 -8.19 8.73 7.94
C PHE A 84 -9.05 8.89 9.20
N LYS A 85 -10.38 8.75 9.08
CA LYS A 85 -11.32 8.81 10.21
C LYS A 85 -11.06 7.75 11.28
N ASN A 86 -10.67 6.53 10.90
CA ASN A 86 -10.38 5.46 11.85
C ASN A 86 -8.99 5.62 12.45
N TYR A 87 -8.01 6.03 11.63
CA TYR A 87 -6.66 6.29 12.09
C TYR A 87 -6.62 7.35 13.20
N THR A 88 -7.38 8.45 13.05
CA THR A 88 -7.46 9.52 14.06
C THR A 88 -8.08 9.09 15.39
N LYS A 89 -8.66 7.88 15.47
CA LYS A 89 -9.28 7.32 16.67
C LYS A 89 -8.41 6.28 17.38
N LEU A 90 -7.25 5.93 16.83
CA LEU A 90 -6.34 4.99 17.47
C LEU A 90 -5.80 5.61 18.77
N GLU A 91 -5.85 4.84 19.86
CA GLU A 91 -5.24 5.25 21.14
C GLU A 91 -3.72 5.33 21.03
N SER A 92 -3.12 4.43 20.24
CA SER A 92 -1.70 4.40 19.91
C SER A 92 -1.50 3.93 18.47
N VAL A 93 -0.53 4.53 17.77
CA VAL A 93 -0.16 4.17 16.40
C VAL A 93 1.00 3.18 16.44
N GLY A 94 0.78 1.96 15.91
CA GLY A 94 1.81 0.94 15.77
C GLY A 94 2.78 1.17 14.61
N SER A 95 3.80 0.32 14.52
CA SER A 95 4.76 0.33 13.39
C SER A 95 4.07 0.03 12.06
N GLU A 96 3.11 -0.88 12.06
CA GLU A 96 2.38 -1.38 10.89
C GLU A 96 1.03 -0.68 10.65
N ASP A 97 0.74 0.39 11.38
CA ASP A 97 -0.43 1.24 11.17
C ASP A 97 -0.11 2.38 10.21
N TYR A 98 -0.89 2.43 9.13
CA TYR A 98 -0.85 3.46 8.10
C TYR A 98 -2.24 4.04 7.88
N PHE A 99 -2.34 5.14 7.14
CA PHE A 99 -3.63 5.63 6.69
C PHE A 99 -3.61 6.12 5.26
N CYS A 100 -4.78 6.06 4.64
CA CYS A 100 -5.00 6.54 3.28
C CYS A 100 -6.28 7.39 3.25
N ARG A 101 -6.19 8.57 2.64
CA ARG A 101 -7.33 9.45 2.34
C ARG A 101 -7.38 9.90 0.89
N PHE A 102 -6.40 9.49 0.08
CA PHE A 102 -6.30 9.84 -1.32
C PHE A 102 -6.05 8.62 -2.19
N GLU A 103 -6.68 8.59 -3.35
CA GLU A 103 -6.20 7.85 -4.51
C GLU A 103 -5.21 8.73 -5.30
N TYR A 104 -4.22 8.10 -5.90
CA TYR A 104 -3.16 8.76 -6.66
C TYR A 104 -3.03 8.14 -8.05
N LYS A 105 -3.01 8.97 -9.09
CA LYS A 105 -2.75 8.55 -10.47
C LYS A 105 -1.28 8.73 -10.77
N ALA A 106 -0.52 7.65 -10.79
CA ALA A 106 0.94 7.70 -10.91
C ALA A 106 1.41 8.36 -12.20
N ALA A 107 0.67 8.16 -13.30
CA ALA A 107 1.00 8.73 -14.61
C ALA A 107 0.81 10.25 -14.70
N THR A 108 -0.17 10.82 -13.98
CA THR A 108 -0.53 12.24 -14.10
C THR A 108 -0.23 13.06 -12.86
N GLY A 109 0.06 12.42 -11.73
CA GLY A 109 0.21 13.08 -10.43
C GLY A 109 -1.13 13.53 -9.82
N GLY A 110 -2.25 13.12 -10.41
CA GLY A 110 -3.58 13.51 -9.95
C GLY A 110 -3.95 12.82 -8.64
N PHE A 111 -4.67 13.55 -7.77
CA PHE A 111 -5.18 13.04 -6.50
C PHE A 111 -6.70 13.04 -6.50
N THR A 112 -7.30 12.05 -5.85
CA THR A 112 -8.75 12.00 -5.63
C THR A 112 -9.03 11.70 -4.16
N PRO A 113 -9.86 12.50 -3.47
CA PRO A 113 -10.56 13.68 -3.97
C PRO A 113 -9.62 14.87 -4.19
N ASP A 114 -9.91 15.66 -5.22
CA ASP A 114 -9.13 16.84 -5.64
C ASP A 114 -9.19 17.98 -4.59
N ARG A 115 -10.18 17.92 -3.68
CA ARG A 115 -10.35 18.81 -2.54
C ARG A 115 -10.69 18.00 -1.29
N VAL A 116 -9.89 18.17 -0.24
CA VAL A 116 -10.28 17.75 1.11
C VAL A 116 -10.84 18.98 1.80
N VAL A 117 -12.10 18.92 2.23
CA VAL A 117 -12.66 19.93 3.13
C VAL A 117 -11.94 19.81 4.46
N VAL A 118 -11.26 20.90 4.85
CA VAL A 118 -10.55 21.06 6.14
C VAL A 118 -11.56 21.41 7.22
#